data_AF-A6DP96-F1
#
_entry.id   AF-A6DP96-F1
#
_cell.length_a   1.000
_cell.length_b   1.000
_cell.length_c   1.000
_cell.angle_alpha   90.00
_cell.angle_beta   90.00
_cell.angle_gamma   90.00
#
_symmetry.space_group_name_H-M   'P 1'
#
loop_
_entity.id
_entity.type
_entity.pdbx_description
1 polymer ?
#
loop_
_entity_poly.entity_id
_entity_poly.type
_entity_poly.pdbx_seq_one_letter_code
_entity_poly.pdbx_strand_id
1 'polypeptide(L)'
;MISYTPCSIYERLTQLYSEEDSKATHILILNLIENYKDKISSSNKQLSEEDIILITYGDSIKKEGQKHLKTLYDFDETFLKDIINTIHILPFYPYSSDDGFSVIDYKAVDPELGSWEDVENIAKGSSLMFDGVINHISQHSEWFKGYLRGDEQYKNYFIDTPPDVDTSMVVRPRALPLLSPFEAADGKIHLIWTTFSRDQVDLNYANPKVLLAVLDVLLSYVEKGAKLIRLDAIAFVWKKFGTNCIHLEETHQLIQLMRDVLHKLAPEIIMITETNVPHKENISYFGSGDDEAQMVYNFALPPLLAHGIITGDCRHLNKWHGELELPSDKVCFFNFTASHDGIGLRPVSGILNDAEIQELITAAEHSGGRVSMRSNGDGTESPYELNCNYMDLLSPLINTQSEKVGRMLLSQSIALCMPGVPGIYIHSLVGSKNDLDGVMLTGVNRSINREKLDWEKLKNELNNPHHQRYLVFENYRHMLKVRKSSACFNPFAPFKIYELSNSLFCMLRESADRKEKVLVLANFAHSAKTYENLPFQGRYSDLITQEFFDTNVLQLEAHQFLWLSIEG
;
A
#
# COMPACT_ATOMS: atom_id res chain seq x y z
N MET A 1 10.29 8.76 26.27
CA MET A 1 8.99 9.47 26.30
C MET A 1 9.22 10.88 25.79
N ILE A 2 9.10 11.07 24.47
CA ILE A 2 9.00 12.41 23.89
C ILE A 2 7.58 12.87 24.22
N SER A 3 7.44 13.88 25.09
CA SER A 3 6.13 14.44 25.41
C SER A 3 5.68 15.31 24.24
N TYR A 4 4.92 14.74 23.31
CA TYR A 4 4.21 15.52 22.30
C TYR A 4 3.10 16.31 22.99
N THR A 5 3.13 17.63 22.84
CA THR A 5 2.00 18.50 23.21
C THR A 5 1.16 18.64 21.94
N PRO A 6 -0.11 18.23 21.92
CA PRO A 6 -0.93 18.31 20.71
C PRO A 6 -0.94 19.74 20.17
N CYS A 7 -0.46 19.92 18.94
CA CYS A 7 -0.72 21.14 18.18
C CYS A 7 -2.23 21.25 17.98
N SER A 8 -2.80 22.43 18.22
CA SER A 8 -4.22 22.65 17.95
C SER A 8 -4.49 22.71 16.46
N ILE A 9 -5.69 22.32 16.02
CA ILE A 9 -6.16 22.46 14.62
C ILE A 9 -5.90 23.87 14.10
N TYR A 10 -6.09 24.89 14.94
CA TYR A 10 -5.84 26.29 14.59
C TYR A 10 -4.35 26.57 14.30
N GLU A 11 -3.43 26.08 15.14
CA GLU A 11 -1.99 26.28 14.94
C GLU A 11 -1.52 25.65 13.63
N ARG A 12 -2.02 24.45 13.28
CA ARG A 12 -1.71 23.83 11.97
C ARG A 12 -2.22 24.65 10.79
N LEU A 13 -3.44 25.19 10.89
CA LEU A 13 -3.99 26.05 9.85
C LEU A 13 -3.10 27.28 9.61
N THR A 14 -2.53 27.87 10.66
CA THR A 14 -1.64 29.04 10.52
C THR A 14 -0.30 28.74 9.85
N GLN A 15 0.09 27.45 9.73
CA GLN A 15 1.25 27.03 8.94
C GLN A 15 0.93 26.94 7.44
N LEU A 16 -0.35 26.76 7.09
CA LEU A 16 -0.82 26.54 5.71
C LEU A 16 -1.43 27.80 5.08
N TYR A 17 -2.09 28.62 5.88
CA TYR A 17 -2.96 29.70 5.40
C TYR A 17 -2.70 31.03 6.13
N SER A 18 -3.24 32.12 5.58
CA SER A 18 -3.23 33.42 6.24
C SER A 18 -3.95 33.37 7.60
N GLU A 19 -3.68 34.33 8.49
CA GLU A 19 -4.35 34.38 9.80
C GLU A 19 -5.88 34.52 9.67
N GLU A 20 -6.35 35.30 8.70
CA GLU A 20 -7.77 35.49 8.43
C GLU A 20 -8.43 34.19 7.94
N ASP A 21 -7.83 33.55 6.93
CA ASP A 21 -8.32 32.27 6.40
C ASP A 21 -8.29 31.17 7.47
N SER A 22 -7.23 31.14 8.29
CA SER A 22 -7.09 30.17 9.38
C SER A 22 -8.22 30.30 10.40
N LYS A 23 -8.58 31.52 10.82
CA LYS A 23 -9.69 31.76 11.75
C LYS A 23 -11.02 31.31 11.17
N ALA A 24 -11.31 31.69 9.92
CA ALA A 24 -12.55 31.32 9.25
C ALA A 24 -12.65 29.79 9.06
N THR A 25 -11.57 29.17 8.61
CA THR A 25 -11.50 27.73 8.33
C THR A 25 -11.60 26.90 9.59
N HIS A 26 -10.98 27.34 10.69
CA HIS A 26 -11.07 26.65 11.99
C HIS A 26 -12.52 26.54 12.48
N ILE A 27 -13.31 27.62 12.38
CA ILE A 27 -14.73 27.61 12.76
C ILE A 27 -15.50 26.60 11.90
N LEU A 28 -15.23 26.56 10.59
CA LEU A 28 -15.89 25.63 9.67
C LEU A 28 -15.50 24.17 9.94
N ILE A 29 -14.24 23.89 10.29
CA ILE A 29 -13.80 22.56 10.71
C ILE A 29 -14.51 22.12 12.00
N LEU A 30 -14.65 23.00 13.00
CA LEU A 30 -15.37 22.66 14.23
C LEU A 30 -16.84 22.35 13.97
N ASN A 31 -17.50 23.10 13.08
CA ASN A 31 -18.87 22.80 12.65
C ASN A 31 -18.95 21.45 11.94
N LEU A 32 -17.96 21.16 11.08
CA LEU A 32 -17.89 19.88 10.39
C LEU A 32 -17.73 18.71 11.38
N ILE A 33 -16.86 18.84 12.38
CA ILE A 33 -16.69 17.86 13.45
C ILE A 33 -18.02 17.62 14.19
N GLU A 34 -18.71 18.69 14.59
CA GLU A 34 -20.00 18.55 15.30
C GLU A 34 -21.06 17.87 14.42
N ASN A 35 -21.07 18.12 13.10
CA ASN A 35 -21.99 17.47 12.16
C ASN A 35 -21.81 15.93 12.05
N TYR A 36 -20.61 15.43 12.35
CA TYR A 36 -20.27 13.99 12.27
C TYR A 36 -20.20 13.30 13.63
N LYS A 37 -20.22 14.06 14.73
CA LYS A 37 -20.02 13.56 16.09
C LYS A 37 -20.98 12.46 16.51
N ASP A 38 -22.25 12.58 16.17
CA ASP A 38 -23.28 11.58 16.49
C ASP A 38 -23.41 10.49 15.40
N LYS A 39 -22.67 10.62 14.29
CA LYS A 39 -22.70 9.68 13.16
C LYS A 39 -21.54 8.68 13.17
N ILE A 40 -20.41 9.10 13.74
CA ILE A 40 -19.20 8.27 13.81
C ILE A 40 -19.16 7.56 15.16
N SER A 41 -19.03 6.24 15.11
CA SER A 41 -18.80 5.41 16.30
C SER A 41 -17.30 5.15 16.47
N SER A 42 -16.78 5.46 17.65
CA SER A 42 -15.39 5.20 18.02
C SER A 42 -15.26 3.96 18.90
N SER A 43 -14.19 3.22 18.68
CA SER A 43 -13.76 2.04 19.40
C SER A 43 -12.26 2.15 19.71
N ASN A 44 -11.80 1.79 20.91
CA ASN A 44 -10.37 1.87 21.26
C ASN A 44 -9.56 0.65 20.79
N LYS A 45 -9.83 0.10 19.60
CA LYS A 45 -9.09 -1.07 19.08
C LYS A 45 -7.70 -0.64 18.60
N GLN A 46 -6.67 -1.34 19.05
CA GLN A 46 -5.29 -1.17 18.60
C GLN A 46 -4.88 -2.29 17.66
N LEU A 47 -3.86 -2.03 16.84
CA LEU A 47 -3.26 -3.04 15.98
C LEU A 47 -2.54 -4.12 16.80
N SER A 48 -2.56 -5.35 16.28
CA SER A 48 -2.03 -6.57 16.88
C SER A 48 -1.55 -7.55 15.80
N GLU A 49 -0.99 -8.68 16.23
CA GLU A 49 -0.62 -9.81 15.39
C GLU A 49 -1.81 -10.38 14.59
N GLU A 50 -3.05 -10.12 15.05
CA GLU A 50 -4.27 -10.53 14.37
C GLU A 50 -4.57 -9.71 13.11
N ASP A 51 -4.01 -8.51 12.99
CA ASP A 51 -4.33 -7.57 11.93
C ASP A 51 -3.55 -7.89 10.65
N ILE A 52 -4.34 -8.24 9.62
CA ILE A 52 -3.89 -8.62 8.28
C ILE A 52 -4.87 -7.94 7.31
N ILE A 53 -4.34 -7.24 6.31
CA ILE A 53 -5.15 -6.46 5.36
C ILE A 53 -5.12 -7.13 3.99
N LEU A 54 -6.26 -7.51 3.44
CA LEU A 54 -6.39 -7.92 2.04
C LEU A 54 -6.51 -6.67 1.15
N ILE A 55 -5.65 -6.54 0.14
CA ILE A 55 -5.72 -5.50 -0.89
C ILE A 55 -6.38 -6.12 -2.13
N THR A 56 -7.52 -5.56 -2.55
CA THR A 56 -8.29 -6.09 -3.68
C THR A 56 -9.10 -5.00 -4.38
N TYR A 57 -9.31 -5.14 -5.69
CA TYR A 57 -10.38 -4.40 -6.35
C TYR A 57 -11.73 -5.00 -5.96
N GLY A 58 -12.77 -4.17 -5.94
CA GLY A 58 -14.14 -4.64 -5.73
C GLY A 58 -14.60 -5.66 -6.77
N ASP A 59 -13.93 -5.72 -7.92
CA ASP A 59 -14.21 -6.61 -9.05
C ASP A 59 -13.09 -7.60 -9.40
N SER A 60 -12.10 -7.78 -8.50
CA SER A 60 -11.03 -8.78 -8.70
C SER A 60 -11.59 -10.19 -8.88
N ILE A 61 -12.75 -10.49 -8.30
CA ILE A 61 -13.48 -11.74 -8.50
C ILE A 61 -14.87 -11.43 -9.02
N LYS A 62 -15.25 -12.05 -10.13
CA LYS A 62 -16.53 -11.84 -10.82
C LYS A 62 -17.34 -13.13 -10.86
N LYS A 63 -18.64 -12.98 -10.71
CA LYS A 63 -19.62 -14.04 -10.96
C LYS A 63 -20.69 -13.49 -11.89
N GLU A 64 -20.97 -14.20 -12.97
CA GLU A 64 -21.99 -13.80 -13.94
C GLU A 64 -23.35 -13.59 -13.24
N GLY A 65 -24.01 -12.47 -13.55
CA GLY A 65 -25.31 -12.11 -12.98
C GLY A 65 -25.29 -11.59 -11.53
N GLN A 66 -24.11 -11.41 -10.92
CA GLN A 66 -23.97 -10.93 -9.53
C GLN A 66 -23.14 -9.63 -9.48
N LYS A 67 -23.52 -8.73 -8.55
CA LYS A 67 -22.74 -7.52 -8.26
C LYS A 67 -21.37 -7.89 -7.70
N HIS A 68 -20.35 -7.16 -8.12
CA HIS A 68 -18.95 -7.51 -7.85
C HIS A 68 -18.61 -7.47 -6.36
N LEU A 69 -19.08 -6.45 -5.63
CA LEU A 69 -18.90 -6.38 -4.18
C LEU A 69 -19.59 -7.53 -3.43
N LYS A 70 -20.73 -8.01 -3.94
CA LYS A 70 -21.40 -9.19 -3.39
C LYS A 70 -20.57 -10.46 -3.62
N THR A 71 -19.95 -10.61 -4.79
CA THR A 71 -19.02 -11.72 -5.06
C THR A 71 -17.77 -11.65 -4.17
N LEU A 72 -17.23 -10.46 -3.94
CA LEU A 72 -16.13 -10.28 -3.00
C LEU A 72 -16.52 -10.68 -1.57
N TYR A 73 -17.70 -10.27 -1.11
CA TYR A 73 -18.26 -10.71 0.17
C TYR A 73 -18.36 -12.25 0.27
N ASP A 74 -18.87 -12.90 -0.78
CA ASP A 74 -19.02 -14.37 -0.79
C ASP A 74 -17.65 -15.07 -0.76
N PHE A 75 -16.61 -14.49 -1.38
CA PHE A 75 -15.23 -14.98 -1.28
C PHE A 75 -14.67 -14.84 0.13
N ASP A 76 -14.84 -13.67 0.75
CA ASP A 76 -14.40 -13.40 2.13
C ASP A 76 -15.00 -14.42 3.11
N GLU A 77 -16.33 -14.56 3.11
CA GLU A 77 -17.05 -15.49 3.99
C GLU A 77 -16.70 -16.96 3.74
N THR A 78 -16.41 -17.34 2.49
CA THR A 78 -16.10 -18.74 2.14
C THR A 78 -14.67 -19.12 2.53
N PHE A 79 -13.71 -18.22 2.33
CA PHE A 79 -12.29 -18.58 2.31
C PHE A 79 -11.43 -17.87 3.34
N LEU A 80 -11.78 -16.64 3.73
CA LEU A 80 -10.91 -15.73 4.48
C LEU A 80 -11.37 -15.48 5.91
N LYS A 81 -12.61 -15.84 6.23
CA LYS A 81 -13.15 -15.79 7.59
C LYS A 81 -12.17 -16.36 8.62
N ASP A 82 -12.01 -15.63 9.72
CA ASP A 82 -11.07 -15.90 10.82
C ASP A 82 -9.57 -15.83 10.45
N ILE A 83 -9.22 -15.53 9.21
CA ILE A 83 -7.82 -15.45 8.73
C ILE A 83 -7.43 -14.00 8.46
N ILE A 84 -8.23 -13.30 7.67
CA ILE A 84 -8.04 -11.87 7.37
C ILE A 84 -9.16 -11.12 8.07
N ASN A 85 -8.83 -9.98 8.67
CA ASN A 85 -9.80 -9.20 9.45
C ASN A 85 -10.08 -7.80 8.87
N THR A 86 -9.35 -7.41 7.81
CA THR A 86 -9.47 -6.11 7.18
C THR A 86 -9.40 -6.25 5.66
N ILE A 87 -10.31 -5.59 4.95
CA ILE A 87 -10.33 -5.54 3.48
C ILE A 87 -10.10 -4.09 3.05
N HIS A 88 -9.01 -3.87 2.33
CA HIS A 88 -8.76 -2.70 1.51
C HIS A 88 -9.44 -2.89 0.16
N ILE A 89 -10.61 -2.27 0.03
CA ILE A 89 -11.31 -2.17 -1.25
C ILE A 89 -10.68 -0.99 -1.98
N LEU A 90 -9.87 -1.30 -3.00
CA LEU A 90 -9.31 -0.31 -3.93
C LEU A 90 -10.44 0.53 -4.55
N PRO A 91 -10.15 1.73 -5.10
CA PRO A 91 -11.16 2.76 -5.28
C PRO A 91 -12.44 2.23 -5.95
N PHE A 92 -13.53 2.23 -5.19
CA PHE A 92 -14.83 1.67 -5.59
C PHE A 92 -15.84 2.76 -5.97
N TYR A 93 -15.37 4.00 -6.06
CA TYR A 93 -16.14 5.16 -6.47
C TYR A 93 -16.36 5.15 -7.99
N PRO A 94 -17.41 5.80 -8.52
CA PRO A 94 -17.49 6.07 -9.96
C PRO A 94 -16.21 6.78 -10.42
N TYR A 95 -15.62 6.31 -11.52
CA TYR A 95 -14.35 6.81 -12.06
C TYR A 95 -14.36 6.89 -13.58
N SER A 96 -13.41 7.63 -14.17
CA SER A 96 -13.29 7.79 -15.64
C SER A 96 -12.04 7.15 -16.25
N SER A 97 -10.97 6.96 -15.48
CA SER A 97 -9.74 6.31 -15.94
C SER A 97 -8.90 5.79 -14.76
N ASP A 98 -7.75 5.19 -15.07
CA ASP A 98 -6.75 4.70 -14.10
C ASP A 98 -7.32 3.70 -13.08
N ASP A 99 -8.21 2.81 -13.52
CA ASP A 99 -8.83 1.74 -12.73
C ASP A 99 -9.29 2.20 -11.33
N GLY A 100 -10.04 3.31 -11.26
CA GLY A 100 -10.59 3.84 -10.00
C GLY A 100 -9.90 5.08 -9.47
N PHE A 101 -8.67 5.38 -9.91
CA PHE A 101 -7.88 6.51 -9.38
C PHE A 101 -8.20 7.86 -10.03
N SER A 102 -9.07 7.91 -11.04
CA SER A 102 -9.65 9.17 -11.52
C SER A 102 -11.11 9.28 -11.08
N VAL A 103 -11.33 9.63 -9.81
CA VAL A 103 -12.64 9.62 -9.14
C VAL A 103 -13.57 10.70 -9.68
N ILE A 104 -14.80 10.34 -10.05
CA ILE A 104 -15.86 11.26 -10.49
C ILE A 104 -16.68 11.78 -9.30
N ASP A 105 -17.04 10.89 -8.36
CA ASP A 105 -17.84 11.22 -7.17
C ASP A 105 -17.33 10.44 -5.95
N TYR A 106 -16.71 11.14 -5.02
CA TYR A 106 -16.16 10.56 -3.80
C TYR A 106 -17.19 9.89 -2.89
N LYS A 107 -18.47 10.27 -2.95
CA LYS A 107 -19.49 9.83 -1.99
C LYS A 107 -20.46 8.79 -2.56
N ALA A 108 -20.24 8.36 -3.79
CA ALA A 108 -21.00 7.30 -4.44
C ALA A 108 -20.19 5.99 -4.51
N VAL A 109 -20.90 4.86 -4.60
CA VAL A 109 -20.31 3.58 -5.00
C VAL A 109 -20.57 3.42 -6.49
N ASP A 110 -19.57 2.93 -7.24
CA ASP A 110 -19.73 2.62 -8.65
C ASP A 110 -20.90 1.61 -8.85
N PRO A 111 -21.94 1.96 -9.62
CA PRO A 111 -23.09 1.09 -9.84
C PRO A 111 -22.75 -0.27 -10.47
N GLU A 112 -21.64 -0.40 -11.21
CA GLU A 112 -21.17 -1.67 -11.73
C GLU A 112 -20.65 -2.58 -10.60
N LEU A 113 -19.99 -1.98 -9.61
CA LEU A 113 -19.48 -2.69 -8.44
C LEU A 113 -20.59 -3.09 -7.47
N GLY A 114 -21.50 -2.16 -7.16
CA GLY A 114 -22.59 -2.38 -6.20
C GLY A 114 -23.15 -1.08 -5.62
N SER A 115 -23.39 -1.08 -4.32
CA SER A 115 -23.97 0.02 -3.56
C SER A 115 -23.32 0.16 -2.17
N TRP A 116 -23.66 1.21 -1.44
CA TRP A 116 -23.23 1.35 -0.04
C TRP A 116 -23.73 0.19 0.84
N GLU A 117 -24.88 -0.41 0.53
CA GLU A 117 -25.38 -1.59 1.25
C GLU A 117 -24.42 -2.78 1.10
N ASP A 118 -23.83 -2.98 -0.09
CA ASP A 118 -22.85 -4.03 -0.32
C ASP A 118 -21.55 -3.79 0.46
N VAL A 119 -21.08 -2.54 0.51
CA VAL A 119 -19.91 -2.15 1.32
C VAL A 119 -20.18 -2.35 2.81
N GLU A 120 -21.34 -1.89 3.30
CA GLU A 120 -21.79 -2.05 4.69
C GLU A 120 -22.00 -3.54 5.05
N ASN A 121 -22.34 -4.40 4.09
CA ASN A 121 -22.41 -5.85 4.31
C ASN A 121 -21.04 -6.47 4.53
N ILE A 122 -20.00 -6.06 3.80
CA ILE A 122 -18.61 -6.49 4.04
C ILE A 122 -18.14 -6.00 5.42
N ALA A 123 -18.50 -4.76 5.79
CA ALA A 123 -18.15 -4.16 7.07
C ALA A 123 -18.65 -4.92 8.32
N LYS A 124 -19.63 -5.84 8.15
CA LYS A 124 -20.15 -6.67 9.25
C LYS A 124 -19.18 -7.75 9.71
N GLY A 125 -18.35 -8.27 8.79
CA GLY A 125 -17.39 -9.34 9.05
C GLY A 125 -15.94 -8.85 9.13
N SER A 126 -15.63 -7.78 8.40
CA SER A 126 -14.27 -7.28 8.19
C SER A 126 -14.19 -5.77 8.42
N SER A 127 -13.07 -5.30 8.99
CA SER A 127 -12.76 -3.86 8.98
C SER A 127 -12.47 -3.39 7.56
N LEU A 128 -12.70 -2.12 7.26
CA LEU A 128 -12.53 -1.59 5.91
C LEU A 128 -11.40 -0.57 5.84
N MET A 129 -10.65 -0.63 4.74
CA MET A 129 -9.70 0.38 4.33
C MET A 129 -10.15 0.95 2.99
N PHE A 130 -10.26 2.28 2.90
CA PHE A 130 -10.66 3.00 1.68
C PHE A 130 -9.53 3.86 1.14
N ASP A 131 -9.55 4.14 -0.16
CA ASP A 131 -8.65 5.10 -0.79
C ASP A 131 -9.20 6.53 -0.69
N GLY A 132 -8.46 7.37 0.03
CA GLY A 132 -8.55 8.82 -0.10
C GLY A 132 -7.76 9.28 -1.33
N VAL A 133 -8.38 9.21 -2.52
CA VAL A 133 -7.82 9.77 -3.76
C VAL A 133 -7.98 11.28 -3.78
N ILE A 134 -7.24 11.96 -2.92
CA ILE A 134 -7.48 13.36 -2.55
C ILE A 134 -6.41 14.33 -3.08
N ASN A 135 -5.38 13.87 -3.82
CA ASN A 135 -4.50 14.80 -4.55
C ASN A 135 -5.20 15.42 -5.76
N HIS A 136 -6.02 14.62 -6.44
CA HIS A 136 -6.62 14.93 -7.73
C HIS A 136 -8.00 14.29 -7.83
N ILE A 137 -8.79 14.77 -8.78
CA ILE A 137 -10.14 14.27 -9.09
C ILE A 137 -10.29 14.17 -10.61
N SER A 138 -11.28 13.43 -11.09
CA SER A 138 -11.59 13.35 -12.52
C SER A 138 -12.00 14.71 -13.10
N GLN A 139 -11.58 15.00 -14.34
CA GLN A 139 -12.13 16.11 -15.15
C GLN A 139 -13.65 15.97 -15.36
N HIS A 140 -14.22 14.78 -15.19
CA HIS A 140 -15.65 14.54 -15.31
C HIS A 140 -16.41 14.73 -13.99
N SER A 141 -15.73 15.05 -12.89
CA SER A 141 -16.35 15.36 -11.61
C SER A 141 -17.19 16.62 -11.65
N GLU A 142 -18.16 16.70 -10.75
CA GLU A 142 -18.98 17.91 -10.61
C GLU A 142 -18.16 19.11 -10.14
N TRP A 143 -17.08 18.88 -9.39
CA TRP A 143 -16.19 19.94 -8.93
C TRP A 143 -15.50 20.62 -10.12
N PHE A 144 -14.95 19.83 -11.04
CA PHE A 144 -14.25 20.37 -12.21
C PHE A 144 -15.21 20.96 -13.24
N LYS A 145 -16.34 20.29 -13.49
CA LYS A 145 -17.40 20.82 -14.37
C LYS A 145 -17.93 22.16 -13.84
N GLY A 146 -18.19 22.27 -12.54
CA GLY A 146 -18.64 23.52 -11.92
C GLY A 146 -17.57 24.62 -11.96
N TYR A 147 -16.29 24.27 -11.79
CA TYR A 147 -15.18 25.20 -12.01
C TYR A 147 -15.19 25.76 -13.44
N LEU A 148 -15.32 24.91 -14.46
CA LEU A 148 -15.37 25.35 -15.87
C LEU A 148 -16.63 26.16 -16.22
N ARG A 149 -17.73 25.98 -15.48
CA ARG A 149 -18.93 26.83 -15.60
C ARG A 149 -18.80 28.19 -14.91
N GLY A 150 -17.78 28.39 -14.08
CA GLY A 150 -17.59 29.60 -13.29
C GLY A 150 -18.43 29.65 -12.01
N ASP A 151 -18.85 28.50 -11.47
CA ASP A 151 -19.61 28.43 -10.23
C ASP A 151 -18.74 28.93 -9.04
N GLU A 152 -19.23 29.93 -8.29
CA GLU A 152 -18.47 30.56 -7.21
C GLU A 152 -18.08 29.56 -6.09
N GLN A 153 -18.82 28.46 -5.95
CA GLN A 153 -18.49 27.36 -5.03
C GLN A 153 -17.12 26.73 -5.34
N TYR A 154 -16.82 26.52 -6.63
CA TYR A 154 -15.62 25.81 -7.09
C TYR A 154 -14.50 26.75 -7.52
N LYS A 155 -14.67 28.05 -7.30
CA LYS A 155 -13.63 29.04 -7.58
C LYS A 155 -12.33 28.67 -6.87
N ASN A 156 -11.24 28.65 -7.64
CA ASN A 156 -9.90 28.26 -7.19
C ASN A 156 -9.82 26.84 -6.58
N TYR A 157 -10.71 25.91 -6.93
CA TYR A 157 -10.57 24.49 -6.55
C TYR A 157 -9.42 23.79 -7.30
N PHE A 158 -9.05 24.32 -8.47
CA PHE A 158 -8.01 23.79 -9.34
C PHE A 158 -6.94 24.84 -9.60
N ILE A 159 -5.79 24.38 -10.07
CA ILE A 159 -4.59 25.20 -10.27
C ILE A 159 -4.55 25.60 -11.75
N ASP A 160 -5.05 26.79 -12.04
CA ASP A 160 -4.91 27.44 -13.35
C ASP A 160 -3.59 28.20 -13.41
N THR A 161 -2.82 27.95 -14.47
CA THR A 161 -1.44 28.41 -14.58
C THR A 161 -1.23 29.33 -15.78
N PRO A 162 -0.33 30.33 -15.68
CA PRO A 162 0.11 31.08 -16.85
C PRO A 162 0.79 30.16 -17.88
N PRO A 163 0.64 30.41 -19.20
CA PRO A 163 1.27 29.60 -20.23
C PRO A 163 2.80 29.55 -20.18
N ASP A 164 3.43 30.56 -19.59
CA ASP A 164 4.88 30.74 -19.50
C ASP A 164 5.46 30.33 -18.13
N VAL A 165 4.68 29.65 -17.30
CA VAL A 165 5.13 29.19 -15.98
C VAL A 165 6.28 28.19 -16.10
N ASP A 166 7.37 28.43 -15.37
CA ASP A 166 8.48 27.49 -15.30
C ASP A 166 8.11 26.27 -14.45
N THR A 167 8.12 25.10 -15.09
CA THR A 167 7.80 23.80 -14.48
C THR A 167 8.98 22.82 -14.58
N SER A 168 10.18 23.32 -14.89
CA SER A 168 11.38 22.50 -15.09
C SER A 168 11.82 21.74 -13.84
N MET A 169 11.56 22.28 -12.65
CA MET A 169 11.90 21.65 -11.37
C MET A 169 10.89 20.61 -10.90
N VAL A 170 9.67 20.59 -11.45
CA VAL A 170 8.57 19.75 -10.97
C VAL A 170 8.87 18.27 -11.22
N VAL A 171 8.76 17.46 -10.18
CA VAL A 171 8.90 16.00 -10.31
C VAL A 171 7.69 15.42 -11.03
N ARG A 172 7.94 14.63 -12.07
CA ARG A 172 6.89 14.02 -12.90
C ARG A 172 6.90 12.50 -12.76
N PRO A 173 5.83 11.88 -12.23
CA PRO A 173 5.76 10.43 -12.09
C PRO A 173 5.54 9.73 -13.43
N ARG A 174 4.96 10.42 -14.42
CA ARG A 174 4.69 9.90 -15.77
C ARG A 174 5.34 10.77 -16.84
N ALA A 175 5.69 10.17 -17.98
CA ALA A 175 6.19 10.88 -19.16
C ALA A 175 5.04 11.55 -19.95
N LEU A 176 4.22 12.36 -19.27
CA LEU A 176 3.08 13.07 -19.83
C LEU A 176 3.19 14.59 -19.57
N PRO A 177 2.50 15.44 -20.35
CA PRO A 177 2.44 16.88 -20.10
C PRO A 177 1.85 17.19 -18.72
N LEU A 178 2.50 18.11 -17.98
CA LEU A 178 2.05 18.54 -16.65
C LEU A 178 0.82 19.47 -16.72
N LEU A 179 0.71 20.27 -17.78
CA LEU A 179 -0.36 21.27 -17.93
C LEU A 179 -1.28 20.86 -19.09
N SER A 180 -2.58 20.89 -18.83
CA SER A 180 -3.61 20.48 -19.78
C SER A 180 -4.56 21.65 -20.10
N PRO A 181 -4.83 21.96 -21.37
CA PRO A 181 -5.76 23.03 -21.74
C PRO A 181 -7.22 22.59 -21.62
N PHE A 182 -8.05 23.42 -21.00
CA PHE A 182 -9.50 23.25 -20.87
C PHE A 182 -10.24 24.54 -21.21
N GLU A 183 -11.35 24.42 -21.92
CA GLU A 183 -12.21 25.55 -22.28
C GLU A 183 -13.33 25.70 -21.23
N ALA A 184 -13.41 26.88 -20.63
CA ALA A 184 -14.51 27.26 -19.74
C ALA A 184 -15.76 27.69 -20.53
N ALA A 185 -16.90 27.78 -19.85
CA ALA A 185 -18.18 28.15 -20.46
C ALA A 185 -18.21 29.57 -21.07
N ASP A 186 -17.30 30.44 -20.65
CA ASP A 186 -17.11 31.79 -21.20
C ASP A 186 -16.16 31.82 -22.42
N GLY A 187 -15.64 30.66 -22.86
CA GLY A 187 -14.69 30.50 -23.96
C GLY A 187 -13.24 30.75 -23.56
N LYS A 188 -12.93 31.02 -22.28
CA LYS A 188 -11.55 31.17 -21.82
C LYS A 188 -10.87 29.79 -21.77
N ILE A 189 -9.63 29.74 -22.25
CA ILE A 189 -8.77 28.56 -22.08
C ILE A 189 -7.99 28.68 -20.77
N HIS A 190 -8.15 27.69 -19.90
CA HIS A 190 -7.40 27.50 -18.68
C HIS A 190 -6.32 26.43 -18.88
N LEU A 191 -5.15 26.62 -18.28
CA LEU A 191 -4.07 25.63 -18.30
C LEU A 191 -3.98 24.99 -16.92
N ILE A 192 -4.63 23.84 -16.78
CA ILE A 192 -4.83 23.19 -15.49
C ILE A 192 -3.68 22.22 -15.20
N TRP A 193 -3.23 22.21 -13.94
CA TRP A 193 -2.25 21.27 -13.43
C TRP A 193 -2.80 19.84 -13.38
N THR A 194 -2.10 18.92 -14.05
CA THR A 194 -2.47 17.50 -14.21
C THR A 194 -1.22 16.63 -14.05
N THR A 195 -0.85 16.31 -12.80
CA THR A 195 0.40 15.62 -12.42
C THR A 195 0.52 14.23 -13.06
N PHE A 196 -0.60 13.51 -13.14
CA PHE A 196 -0.63 12.11 -13.56
C PHE A 196 -1.13 11.92 -14.99
N SER A 197 -2.29 12.49 -15.32
CA SER A 197 -2.86 12.43 -16.66
C SER A 197 -3.83 13.59 -16.86
N ARG A 198 -4.16 13.93 -18.11
CA ARG A 198 -5.17 14.97 -18.42
C ARG A 198 -6.49 14.75 -17.69
N ASP A 199 -6.88 13.50 -17.47
CA ASP A 199 -8.14 13.14 -16.81
C ASP A 199 -8.10 13.38 -15.29
N GLN A 200 -6.91 13.40 -14.70
CA GLN A 200 -6.65 13.58 -13.26
C GLN A 200 -6.24 15.03 -13.00
N VAL A 201 -7.21 15.88 -12.66
CA VAL A 201 -6.99 17.30 -12.37
C VAL A 201 -6.64 17.51 -10.90
N ASP A 202 -5.48 18.12 -10.63
CA ASP A 202 -4.97 18.31 -9.27
C ASP A 202 -5.79 19.35 -8.49
N LEU A 203 -6.10 19.01 -7.24
CA LEU A 203 -6.80 19.90 -6.31
C LEU A 203 -5.85 20.96 -5.76
N ASN A 204 -6.37 22.19 -5.62
CA ASN A 204 -5.63 23.35 -5.13
C ASN A 204 -5.78 23.52 -3.60
N TYR A 205 -4.92 22.86 -2.83
CA TYR A 205 -4.97 22.95 -1.37
C TYR A 205 -4.55 24.30 -0.78
N ALA A 206 -3.96 25.20 -1.56
CA ALA A 206 -3.76 26.59 -1.14
C ALA A 206 -5.10 27.33 -0.93
N ASN A 207 -6.21 26.79 -1.44
CA ASN A 207 -7.56 27.24 -1.14
C ASN A 207 -8.15 26.43 0.03
N PRO A 208 -8.41 27.04 1.21
CA PRO A 208 -8.92 26.31 2.37
C PRO A 208 -10.32 25.68 2.17
N LYS A 209 -11.09 26.13 1.16
CA LYS A 209 -12.37 25.48 0.80
C LYS A 209 -12.16 24.05 0.28
N VAL A 210 -11.05 23.79 -0.41
CA VAL A 210 -10.68 22.45 -0.89
C VAL A 210 -10.40 21.54 0.29
N LEU A 211 -9.62 22.00 1.27
CA LEU A 211 -9.39 21.27 2.51
C LEU A 211 -10.71 20.91 3.21
N LEU A 212 -11.64 21.85 3.36
CA LEU A 212 -12.94 21.60 3.99
C LEU A 212 -13.76 20.54 3.24
N ALA A 213 -13.80 20.61 1.91
CA ALA A 213 -14.51 19.62 1.09
C ALA A 213 -13.89 18.22 1.21
N VAL A 214 -12.56 18.14 1.28
CA VAL A 214 -11.84 16.87 1.45
C VAL A 214 -12.01 16.31 2.85
N LEU A 215 -11.96 17.13 3.91
CA LEU A 215 -12.24 16.66 5.27
C LEU A 215 -13.66 16.09 5.37
N ASP A 216 -14.64 16.69 4.70
CA ASP A 216 -16.01 16.18 4.64
C ASP A 216 -16.08 14.82 3.91
N VAL A 217 -15.28 14.61 2.86
CA VAL A 217 -15.13 13.30 2.21
C VAL A 217 -14.53 12.28 3.18
N LEU A 218 -13.40 12.58 3.81
CA LEU A 218 -12.72 11.66 4.73
C LEU A 218 -13.59 11.29 5.94
N LEU A 219 -14.32 12.27 6.50
CA LEU A 219 -15.27 12.03 7.59
C LEU A 219 -16.44 11.16 7.14
N SER A 220 -16.94 11.34 5.92
CA SER A 220 -17.97 10.46 5.36
C SER A 220 -17.48 9.02 5.16
N TYR A 221 -16.19 8.80 4.87
CA TYR A 221 -15.61 7.46 4.79
C TYR A 221 -15.61 6.78 6.16
N VAL A 222 -15.24 7.51 7.21
CA VAL A 222 -15.28 7.00 8.58
C VAL A 222 -16.73 6.73 9.03
N GLU A 223 -17.67 7.63 8.72
CA GLU A 223 -19.11 7.40 8.95
C GLU A 223 -19.57 6.10 8.27
N LYS A 224 -19.08 5.83 7.05
CA LYS A 224 -19.40 4.62 6.28
C LYS A 224 -18.58 3.38 6.66
N GLY A 225 -17.84 3.43 7.76
CA GLY A 225 -17.19 2.27 8.36
C GLY A 225 -15.72 2.07 8.01
N ALA A 226 -15.07 3.03 7.33
CA ALA A 226 -13.63 2.99 7.15
C ALA A 226 -12.92 3.03 8.52
N LYS A 227 -12.01 2.09 8.74
CA LYS A 227 -11.10 2.07 9.90
C LYS A 227 -9.69 2.49 9.53
N LEU A 228 -9.34 2.36 8.26
CA LEU A 228 -8.09 2.85 7.70
C LEU A 228 -8.37 3.65 6.43
N ILE A 229 -7.54 4.66 6.17
CA ILE A 229 -7.63 5.48 4.96
C ILE A 229 -6.24 5.51 4.30
N ARG A 230 -6.16 5.02 3.07
CA ARG A 230 -4.98 5.16 2.22
C ARG A 230 -4.98 6.54 1.57
N LEU A 231 -3.95 7.33 1.81
CA LEU A 231 -3.76 8.63 1.16
C LEU A 231 -2.97 8.42 -0.13
N ASP A 232 -3.70 8.37 -1.25
CA ASP A 232 -3.15 8.16 -2.58
C ASP A 232 -2.40 9.40 -3.08
N ALA A 233 -1.22 9.19 -3.69
CA ALA A 233 -0.44 10.26 -4.33
C ALA A 233 -0.18 11.48 -3.41
N ILE A 234 -0.20 11.28 -2.09
CA ILE A 234 -0.27 12.38 -1.12
C ILE A 234 0.99 13.26 -1.14
N ALA A 235 2.12 12.72 -1.59
CA ALA A 235 3.35 13.48 -1.72
C ALA A 235 3.24 14.71 -2.63
N PHE A 236 2.31 14.69 -3.60
CA PHE A 236 2.09 15.76 -4.59
C PHE A 236 1.00 16.76 -4.19
N VAL A 237 0.41 16.61 -3.00
CA VAL A 237 -0.81 17.34 -2.59
C VAL A 237 -0.62 18.86 -2.51
N TRP A 238 0.60 19.35 -2.27
CA TRP A 238 0.89 20.78 -2.21
C TRP A 238 1.81 21.25 -3.35
N LYS A 239 1.52 22.43 -3.91
CA LYS A 239 2.12 22.94 -5.14
C LYS A 239 2.68 24.34 -4.90
N LYS A 240 3.95 24.54 -5.27
CA LYS A 240 4.65 25.81 -5.12
C LYS A 240 5.58 26.04 -6.30
N PHE A 241 5.35 27.09 -7.07
CA PHE A 241 6.18 27.43 -8.23
C PHE A 241 7.64 27.61 -7.83
N GLY A 242 8.56 27.16 -8.69
CA GLY A 242 10.00 27.16 -8.41
C GLY A 242 10.48 26.07 -7.44
N THR A 243 9.65 25.05 -7.18
CA THR A 243 10.02 23.89 -6.36
C THR A 243 9.79 22.58 -7.11
N ASN A 244 10.11 21.46 -6.47
CA ASN A 244 9.84 20.12 -6.98
C ASN A 244 8.36 19.69 -6.87
N CYS A 245 7.53 20.43 -6.11
CA CYS A 245 6.12 20.11 -5.83
C CYS A 245 5.89 18.67 -5.32
N ILE A 246 6.84 18.15 -4.54
CA ILE A 246 6.74 16.85 -3.90
C ILE A 246 7.41 16.92 -2.51
N HIS A 247 6.80 16.31 -1.50
CA HIS A 247 7.31 16.28 -0.12
C HIS A 247 7.49 17.68 0.51
N LEU A 248 6.68 18.66 0.11
CA LEU A 248 6.75 20.00 0.69
C LEU A 248 6.34 19.97 2.17
N GLU A 249 6.84 20.91 2.98
CA GLU A 249 6.46 21.00 4.40
C GLU A 249 4.94 21.17 4.55
N GLU A 250 4.31 21.93 3.66
CA GLU A 250 2.87 22.10 3.63
C GLU A 250 2.12 20.77 3.37
N THR A 251 2.72 19.82 2.66
CA THR A 251 2.17 18.46 2.52
C THR A 251 2.13 17.75 3.88
N HIS A 252 3.21 17.79 4.65
CA HIS A 252 3.26 17.18 5.98
C HIS A 252 2.25 17.85 6.92
N GLN A 253 2.24 19.18 6.99
CA GLN A 253 1.28 19.93 7.83
C GLN A 253 -0.18 19.62 7.49
N LEU A 254 -0.49 19.43 6.20
CA LEU A 254 -1.82 19.06 5.74
C LEU A 254 -2.24 17.67 6.24
N ILE A 255 -1.37 16.67 6.14
CA ILE A 255 -1.64 15.30 6.62
C ILE A 255 -1.82 15.29 8.14
N GLN A 256 -0.97 16.00 8.86
CA GLN A 256 -1.08 16.12 10.32
C GLN A 256 -2.39 16.81 10.74
N LEU A 257 -2.84 17.82 9.98
CA LEU A 257 -4.14 18.46 10.17
C LEU A 257 -5.31 17.52 9.90
N MET A 258 -5.26 16.73 8.81
CA MET A 258 -6.28 15.72 8.52
C MET A 258 -6.40 14.71 9.66
N ARG A 259 -5.27 14.23 10.18
CA ARG A 259 -5.24 13.33 11.34
C ARG A 259 -5.87 13.96 12.57
N ASP A 260 -5.46 15.17 12.94
CA ASP A 260 -5.99 15.86 14.11
C ASP A 260 -7.52 16.00 14.06
N VAL A 261 -8.07 16.32 12.88
CA VAL A 261 -9.52 16.44 12.68
C VAL A 261 -10.21 15.09 12.83
N LEU A 262 -9.73 14.04 12.18
CA LEU A 262 -10.29 12.69 12.29
C LEU A 262 -10.24 12.17 13.73
N HIS A 263 -9.13 12.41 14.44
CA HIS A 263 -8.90 11.94 15.81
C HIS A 263 -9.74 12.68 16.86
N LYS A 264 -10.36 13.82 16.52
CA LYS A 264 -11.40 14.42 17.39
C LYS A 264 -12.65 13.55 17.51
N LEU A 265 -12.92 12.71 16.51
CA LEU A 265 -14.12 11.87 16.46
C LEU A 265 -13.80 10.39 16.64
N ALA A 266 -12.71 9.92 16.03
CA ALA A 266 -12.30 8.53 16.07
C ALA A 266 -10.76 8.42 16.15
N PRO A 267 -10.18 8.41 17.36
CA PRO A 267 -8.72 8.34 17.55
C PRO A 267 -8.10 7.04 17.06
N GLU A 268 -8.89 5.98 16.83
CA GLU A 268 -8.40 4.71 16.31
C GLU A 268 -8.19 4.69 14.79
N ILE A 269 -8.67 5.71 14.05
CA ILE A 269 -8.55 5.73 12.58
C ILE A 269 -7.08 5.84 12.19
N ILE A 270 -6.66 4.92 11.32
CA ILE A 270 -5.28 4.81 10.84
C ILE A 270 -5.18 5.46 9.46
N MET A 271 -4.32 6.47 9.34
CA MET A 271 -3.95 7.02 8.06
C MET A 271 -2.69 6.33 7.54
N ILE A 272 -2.72 5.98 6.26
CA ILE A 272 -1.64 5.26 5.58
C ILE A 272 -1.19 6.10 4.40
N THR A 273 0.07 6.53 4.35
CA THR A 273 0.58 7.19 3.15
C THR A 273 1.08 6.18 2.13
N GLU A 274 0.76 6.43 0.87
CA GLU A 274 1.39 5.74 -0.24
C GLU A 274 2.38 6.68 -0.93
N THR A 275 3.67 6.37 -0.81
CA THR A 275 4.74 7.13 -1.46
C THR A 275 5.84 6.22 -2.01
N ASN A 276 5.72 5.86 -3.30
CA ASN A 276 6.69 5.05 -4.03
C ASN A 276 7.97 5.85 -4.41
N VAL A 277 8.73 6.24 -3.38
CA VAL A 277 9.92 7.09 -3.46
C VAL A 277 11.10 6.42 -2.72
N PRO A 278 12.35 6.93 -2.84
CA PRO A 278 13.46 6.42 -2.06
C PRO A 278 13.13 6.26 -0.58
N HIS A 279 13.61 5.19 0.04
CA HIS A 279 13.18 4.76 1.38
C HIS A 279 13.18 5.87 2.44
N LYS A 280 14.21 6.73 2.46
CA LYS A 280 14.32 7.85 3.41
C LYS A 280 13.21 8.91 3.25
N GLU A 281 12.78 9.16 2.02
CA GLU A 281 11.69 10.09 1.73
C GLU A 281 10.35 9.47 2.17
N ASN A 282 10.15 8.16 1.93
CA ASN A 282 8.93 7.46 2.31
C ASN A 282 8.69 7.44 3.83
N ILE A 283 9.73 7.19 4.63
CA ILE A 283 9.59 7.13 6.10
C ILE A 283 9.42 8.51 6.76
N SER A 284 9.65 9.61 6.03
CA SER A 284 9.43 10.96 6.56
C SER A 284 7.97 11.23 6.93
N TYR A 285 7.04 10.50 6.31
CA TYR A 285 5.58 10.60 6.56
C TYR A 285 5.13 10.03 7.90
N PHE A 286 6.03 9.39 8.66
CA PHE A 286 5.76 9.13 10.08
C PHE A 286 5.78 10.41 10.93
N GLY A 287 6.24 11.54 10.39
CA GLY A 287 6.36 12.80 11.10
C GLY A 287 7.30 12.68 12.30
N SER A 288 6.89 13.22 13.45
CA SER A 288 7.61 13.04 14.72
C SER A 288 7.33 11.68 15.40
N GLY A 289 6.53 10.83 14.74
CA GLY A 289 6.17 9.49 15.20
C GLY A 289 4.81 9.42 15.88
N ASP A 290 4.08 10.51 16.05
CA ASP A 290 2.71 10.46 16.59
C ASP A 290 1.76 11.56 16.11
N ASP A 291 2.16 12.35 15.11
CA ASP A 291 1.44 13.52 14.61
C ASP A 291 1.00 13.43 13.15
N GLU A 292 1.60 12.55 12.34
CA GLU A 292 1.32 12.42 10.89
C GLU A 292 0.69 11.08 10.52
N ALA A 293 1.23 10.26 9.61
CA ALA A 293 0.66 8.97 9.31
C ALA A 293 1.10 7.91 10.32
N GLN A 294 0.15 7.06 10.75
CA GLN A 294 0.46 5.95 11.65
C GLN A 294 1.11 4.78 10.92
N MET A 295 0.93 4.70 9.60
CA MET A 295 1.50 3.63 8.80
C MET A 295 1.97 4.14 7.44
N VAL A 296 3.06 3.59 6.93
CA VAL A 296 3.57 3.88 5.58
C VAL A 296 3.82 2.58 4.83
N TYR A 297 3.60 2.58 3.52
CA TYR A 297 3.91 1.43 2.67
C TYR A 297 5.40 1.08 2.72
N ASN A 298 5.73 -0.20 2.84
CA ASN A 298 7.11 -0.67 2.83
C ASN A 298 7.61 -0.95 1.39
N PHE A 299 7.71 0.09 0.58
CA PHE A 299 8.00 -0.04 -0.86
C PHE A 299 9.37 -0.62 -1.21
N ALA A 300 10.35 -0.59 -0.30
CA ALA A 300 11.65 -1.23 -0.52
C ALA A 300 11.58 -2.76 -0.39
N LEU A 301 10.61 -3.29 0.35
CA LEU A 301 10.52 -4.72 0.64
C LEU A 301 10.29 -5.58 -0.62
N PRO A 302 9.31 -5.32 -1.51
CA PRO A 302 9.08 -6.14 -2.70
C PRO A 302 10.30 -6.32 -3.62
N PRO A 303 10.96 -5.24 -4.12
CA PRO A 303 12.10 -5.40 -5.01
C PRO A 303 13.31 -6.05 -4.33
N LEU A 304 13.57 -5.81 -3.04
CA LEU A 304 14.66 -6.44 -2.30
C LEU A 304 14.44 -7.94 -2.09
N LEU A 305 13.21 -8.34 -1.75
CA LEU A 305 12.83 -9.75 -1.66
C LEU A 305 12.97 -10.44 -3.02
N ALA A 306 12.45 -9.82 -4.08
CA ALA A 306 12.57 -10.36 -5.42
C ALA A 306 14.02 -10.54 -5.84
N HIS A 307 14.85 -9.51 -5.66
CA HIS A 307 16.28 -9.55 -5.97
C HIS A 307 16.96 -10.69 -5.22
N GLY A 308 16.73 -10.79 -3.91
CA GLY A 308 17.35 -11.83 -3.11
C GLY A 308 16.97 -13.23 -3.59
N ILE A 309 15.69 -13.48 -3.86
CA ILE A 309 15.21 -14.81 -4.30
C ILE A 309 15.78 -15.17 -5.68
N ILE A 310 15.80 -14.21 -6.61
CA ILE A 310 16.31 -14.40 -7.97
C ILE A 310 17.81 -14.72 -7.95
N THR A 311 18.59 -14.01 -7.13
CA THR A 311 20.06 -14.14 -7.07
C THR A 311 20.55 -15.21 -6.09
N GLY A 312 19.70 -15.61 -5.14
CA GLY A 312 20.07 -16.44 -4.00
C GLY A 312 20.88 -15.72 -2.93
N ASP A 313 20.86 -14.38 -2.93
CA ASP A 313 21.65 -13.51 -2.06
C ASP A 313 20.78 -12.43 -1.38
N CYS A 314 20.58 -12.57 -0.07
CA CYS A 314 19.78 -11.69 0.76
C CYS A 314 20.59 -10.60 1.50
N ARG A 315 21.85 -10.35 1.15
CA ARG A 315 22.69 -9.33 1.84
C ARG A 315 22.04 -7.95 1.88
N HIS A 316 21.52 -7.48 0.75
CA HIS A 316 20.88 -6.16 0.68
C HIS A 316 19.61 -6.09 1.52
N LEU A 317 18.82 -7.16 1.52
CA LEU A 317 17.64 -7.29 2.37
C LEU A 317 18.02 -7.27 3.86
N ASN A 318 19.02 -8.06 4.27
CA ASN A 318 19.48 -8.11 5.66
C ASN A 318 20.01 -6.76 6.13
N LYS A 319 20.86 -6.12 5.31
CA LYS A 319 21.45 -4.82 5.65
C LYS A 319 20.36 -3.74 5.77
N TRP A 320 19.52 -3.58 4.74
CA TRP A 320 18.44 -2.61 4.77
C TRP A 320 17.48 -2.86 5.94
N HIS A 321 17.14 -4.13 6.19
CA HIS A 321 16.23 -4.46 7.29
C HIS A 321 16.84 -4.19 8.66
N GLY A 322 18.13 -4.48 8.86
CA GLY A 322 18.85 -4.19 10.10
C GLY A 322 19.03 -2.70 10.40
N GLU A 323 18.91 -1.85 9.38
CA GLU A 323 18.95 -0.38 9.48
C GLU A 323 17.57 0.27 9.65
N LEU A 324 16.47 -0.52 9.69
CA LEU A 324 15.14 0.04 9.89
C LEU A 324 14.98 0.59 11.32
N GLU A 325 14.68 1.88 11.40
CA GLU A 325 14.33 2.58 12.63
C GLU A 325 12.96 3.25 12.48
N LEU A 326 12.14 3.16 13.54
CA LEU A 326 10.87 3.87 13.63
C LEU A 326 11.02 5.04 14.61
N PRO A 327 10.41 6.21 14.33
CA PRO A 327 10.49 7.36 15.21
C PRO A 327 9.77 7.17 16.56
N SER A 328 8.85 6.20 16.65
CA SER A 328 8.14 5.86 17.88
C SER A 328 7.62 4.42 17.86
N ASP A 329 7.03 3.99 18.98
CA ASP A 329 6.29 2.73 19.14
C ASP A 329 4.81 2.83 18.73
N LYS A 330 4.39 3.96 18.14
CA LYS A 330 3.00 4.22 17.71
C LYS A 330 2.81 4.18 16.20
N VAL A 331 3.89 4.01 15.45
CA VAL A 331 3.89 3.92 13.98
C VAL A 331 4.41 2.56 13.55
N CYS A 332 4.02 2.11 12.37
CA CYS A 332 4.54 0.86 11.83
C CYS A 332 4.56 0.84 10.30
N PHE A 333 5.24 -0.14 9.71
CA PHE A 333 5.22 -0.35 8.27
C PHE A 333 3.98 -1.13 7.82
N PHE A 334 3.50 -0.84 6.61
CA PHE A 334 2.59 -1.71 5.88
C PHE A 334 3.41 -2.61 4.94
N ASN A 335 3.61 -3.86 5.34
CA ASN A 335 4.49 -4.80 4.67
C ASN A 335 3.74 -5.57 3.58
N PHE A 336 4.13 -5.37 2.33
CA PHE A 336 3.51 -6.02 1.19
C PHE A 336 4.58 -6.55 0.24
N THR A 337 4.20 -7.48 -0.64
CA THR A 337 5.08 -7.99 -1.71
C THR A 337 4.59 -7.63 -3.10
N ALA A 338 3.31 -7.29 -3.25
CA ALA A 338 2.71 -6.92 -4.51
C ALA A 338 1.52 -5.99 -4.25
N SER A 339 1.14 -5.20 -5.24
CA SER A 339 -0.03 -4.33 -5.16
C SER A 339 -0.75 -4.29 -6.50
N HIS A 340 -1.75 -3.42 -6.62
CA HIS A 340 -2.39 -3.13 -7.91
C HIS A 340 -1.45 -2.41 -8.87
N ASP A 341 -0.50 -1.65 -8.35
CA ASP A 341 0.61 -1.11 -9.12
C ASP A 341 1.68 -2.17 -9.38
N GLY A 342 2.64 -1.85 -10.24
CA GLY A 342 3.80 -2.71 -10.43
C GLY A 342 4.79 -2.57 -9.27
N ILE A 343 5.93 -3.24 -9.41
CA ILE A 343 6.98 -3.23 -8.40
C ILE A 343 7.89 -2.05 -8.66
N GLY A 344 7.81 -1.04 -7.79
CA GLY A 344 8.62 0.17 -7.89
C GLY A 344 10.12 -0.10 -7.77
N LEU A 345 10.91 0.58 -8.59
CA LEU A 345 12.39 0.52 -8.57
C LEU A 345 13.01 1.73 -7.86
N ARG A 346 12.27 2.82 -7.71
CA ARG A 346 12.64 4.00 -6.92
C ARG A 346 13.00 3.69 -5.46
N PRO A 347 12.27 2.82 -4.74
CA PRO A 347 12.50 2.58 -3.31
C PRO A 347 13.86 1.96 -3.00
N VAL A 348 14.46 1.26 -3.97
CA VAL A 348 15.78 0.61 -3.87
C VAL A 348 16.93 1.44 -4.45
N SER A 349 16.64 2.67 -4.90
CA SER A 349 17.69 3.60 -5.32
C SER A 349 18.63 3.90 -4.15
N GLY A 350 19.92 3.63 -4.32
CA GLY A 350 20.92 3.74 -3.26
C GLY A 350 21.05 2.51 -2.35
N ILE A 351 20.25 1.46 -2.59
CA ILE A 351 20.38 0.14 -1.96
C ILE A 351 20.94 -0.86 -2.98
N LEU A 352 20.29 -0.98 -4.14
CA LEU A 352 20.76 -1.78 -5.28
C LEU A 352 21.50 -0.88 -6.28
N ASN A 353 22.51 -1.45 -6.95
CA ASN A 353 23.20 -0.79 -8.05
C ASN A 353 22.51 -1.04 -9.41
N ASP A 354 22.94 -0.33 -10.46
CA ASP A 354 22.30 -0.42 -11.79
C ASP A 354 22.33 -1.83 -12.40
N ALA A 355 23.38 -2.62 -12.15
CA ALA A 355 23.46 -4.00 -12.65
C ALA A 355 22.44 -4.90 -11.92
N GLU A 356 22.29 -4.74 -10.61
CA GLU A 356 21.30 -5.47 -9.80
C GLU A 356 19.86 -5.07 -10.15
N ILE A 357 19.63 -3.80 -10.47
CA ILE A 357 18.34 -3.33 -11.01
C ILE A 357 18.09 -3.95 -12.40
N GLN A 358 19.12 -4.05 -13.24
CA GLN A 358 19.00 -4.68 -14.55
C GLN A 358 18.69 -6.18 -14.45
N GLU A 359 19.19 -6.89 -13.44
CA GLU A 359 18.83 -8.29 -13.18
C GLU A 359 17.33 -8.46 -12.88
N LEU A 360 16.75 -7.56 -12.07
CA LEU A 360 15.30 -7.54 -11.82
C LEU A 360 14.48 -7.28 -13.09
N ILE A 361 14.93 -6.33 -13.91
CA ILE A 361 14.30 -6.00 -15.20
C ILE A 361 14.32 -7.23 -16.11
N THR A 362 15.48 -7.86 -16.27
CA THR A 362 15.64 -9.04 -17.12
C THR A 362 14.83 -10.23 -16.60
N ALA A 363 14.72 -10.42 -15.27
CA ALA A 363 13.84 -11.42 -14.69
C ALA A 363 12.37 -11.16 -15.02
N ALA A 364 11.90 -9.92 -14.89
CA ALA A 364 10.54 -9.53 -15.26
C ALA A 364 10.25 -9.82 -16.74
N GLU A 365 11.15 -9.40 -17.65
CA GLU A 365 11.02 -9.61 -19.09
C GLU A 365 11.00 -11.09 -19.47
N HIS A 366 11.87 -11.92 -18.88
CA HIS A 366 11.87 -13.38 -19.10
C HIS A 366 10.58 -14.06 -18.65
N SER A 367 9.88 -13.47 -17.68
CA SER A 367 8.58 -13.96 -17.21
C SER A 367 7.40 -13.39 -18.00
N GLY A 368 7.64 -12.58 -19.04
CA GLY A 368 6.60 -11.92 -19.84
C GLY A 368 6.10 -10.59 -19.25
N GLY A 369 6.77 -10.09 -18.21
CA GLY A 369 6.54 -8.76 -17.63
C GLY A 369 7.03 -7.62 -18.53
N ARG A 370 6.75 -6.39 -18.12
CA ARG A 370 7.09 -5.16 -18.85
C ARG A 370 7.61 -4.08 -17.90
N VAL A 371 8.41 -3.15 -18.40
CA VAL A 371 8.94 -2.03 -17.60
C VAL A 371 8.24 -0.73 -17.99
N SER A 372 7.74 0.00 -17.00
CA SER A 372 7.28 1.38 -17.16
C SER A 372 8.46 2.34 -16.95
N MET A 373 8.56 3.36 -17.80
CA MET A 373 9.60 4.38 -17.74
C MET A 373 9.05 5.67 -17.12
N ARG A 374 9.94 6.44 -16.47
CA ARG A 374 9.66 7.83 -16.05
C ARG A 374 10.54 8.81 -16.81
N SER A 375 10.08 10.05 -16.93
CA SER A 375 10.89 11.14 -17.45
C SER A 375 11.79 11.72 -16.35
N ASN A 376 13.04 12.03 -16.70
CA ASN A 376 13.97 12.72 -15.81
C ASN A 376 13.93 14.26 -15.97
N GLY A 377 13.04 14.79 -16.81
CA GLY A 377 12.90 16.22 -17.07
C GLY A 377 13.92 16.82 -18.04
N ASP A 378 15.04 16.13 -18.29
CA ASP A 378 16.09 16.50 -19.24
C ASP A 378 15.95 15.85 -20.62
N GLY A 379 14.83 15.18 -20.87
CA GLY A 379 14.56 14.41 -22.08
C GLY A 379 15.04 12.95 -22.03
N THR A 380 15.72 12.54 -20.97
CA THR A 380 16.06 11.13 -20.72
C THR A 380 14.96 10.43 -19.92
N GLU A 381 14.99 9.10 -19.95
CA GLU A 381 14.08 8.24 -19.20
C GLU A 381 14.84 7.24 -18.32
N SER A 382 14.18 6.77 -17.27
CA SER A 382 14.72 5.72 -16.41
C SER A 382 13.64 4.70 -16.03
N PRO A 383 14.00 3.43 -15.78
CA PRO A 383 13.07 2.43 -15.26
C PRO A 383 12.41 2.93 -13.97
N TYR A 384 11.09 2.82 -13.91
CA TYR A 384 10.29 3.26 -12.77
C TYR A 384 9.66 2.08 -12.04
N GLU A 385 9.08 1.16 -12.79
CA GLU A 385 8.20 0.13 -12.24
C GLU A 385 8.23 -1.13 -13.12
N LEU A 386 8.33 -2.30 -12.48
CA LEU A 386 8.17 -3.60 -13.12
C LEU A 386 6.70 -4.02 -13.08
N ASN A 387 6.07 -4.11 -14.25
CA ASN A 387 4.73 -4.67 -14.42
C ASN A 387 4.88 -6.17 -14.61
N CYS A 388 4.76 -6.92 -13.52
CA CYS A 388 4.83 -8.37 -13.51
C CYS A 388 4.07 -8.88 -12.29
N ASN A 389 3.34 -9.99 -12.44
CA ASN A 389 2.84 -10.75 -11.31
C ASN A 389 4.02 -11.23 -10.47
N TYR A 390 3.92 -11.05 -9.15
CA TYR A 390 5.03 -11.28 -8.25
C TYR A 390 5.57 -12.72 -8.29
N MET A 391 4.68 -13.72 -8.32
CA MET A 391 5.12 -15.13 -8.34
C MET A 391 5.87 -15.48 -9.64
N ASP A 392 5.44 -14.89 -10.77
CA ASP A 392 6.13 -15.07 -12.04
C ASP A 392 7.46 -14.29 -12.06
N LEU A 393 7.53 -13.10 -11.45
CA LEU A 393 8.80 -12.37 -11.27
C LEU A 393 9.82 -13.19 -10.47
N LEU A 394 9.39 -13.85 -9.39
CA LEU A 394 10.28 -14.64 -8.53
C LEU A 394 10.83 -15.90 -9.22
N SER A 395 10.22 -16.30 -10.34
CA SER A 395 10.45 -17.61 -10.96
C SER A 395 10.83 -17.52 -12.43
N PRO A 396 11.78 -16.63 -12.82
CA PRO A 396 12.14 -16.46 -14.22
C PRO A 396 12.77 -17.75 -14.72
N LEU A 397 12.27 -18.26 -15.86
CA LEU A 397 12.76 -19.50 -16.50
C LEU A 397 12.57 -20.80 -15.67
N ILE A 398 11.89 -20.74 -14.51
CA ILE A 398 11.53 -21.91 -13.71
C ILE A 398 10.25 -22.53 -14.26
N ASN A 399 10.22 -23.85 -14.39
CA ASN A 399 9.08 -24.58 -14.95
C ASN A 399 8.41 -25.55 -13.96
N THR A 400 9.04 -25.85 -12.82
CA THR A 400 8.49 -26.78 -11.83
C THR A 400 7.51 -26.06 -10.91
N GLN A 401 6.35 -26.68 -10.65
CA GLN A 401 5.32 -26.11 -9.78
C GLN A 401 5.83 -25.95 -8.34
N SER A 402 6.54 -26.94 -7.81
CA SER A 402 7.07 -26.94 -6.44
C SER A 402 8.01 -25.78 -6.18
N GLU A 403 8.92 -25.47 -7.11
CA GLU A 403 9.88 -24.38 -6.94
C GLU A 403 9.20 -23.01 -7.02
N LYS A 404 8.25 -22.82 -7.96
CA LYS A 404 7.45 -21.58 -8.03
C LYS A 404 6.70 -21.32 -6.74
N VAL A 405 6.04 -22.35 -6.22
CA VAL A 405 5.30 -22.28 -4.95
C VAL A 405 6.25 -22.00 -3.79
N GLY A 406 7.40 -22.69 -3.70
CA GLY A 406 8.38 -22.49 -2.64
C GLY A 406 8.94 -21.07 -2.61
N ARG A 407 9.34 -20.53 -3.76
CA ARG A 407 9.82 -19.14 -3.89
C ARG A 407 8.74 -18.13 -3.49
N MET A 408 7.51 -18.35 -3.94
CA MET A 408 6.38 -17.52 -3.55
C MET A 408 6.17 -17.56 -2.04
N LEU A 409 6.04 -18.73 -1.43
CA LEU A 409 5.79 -18.88 0.00
C LEU A 409 6.95 -18.33 0.85
N LEU A 410 8.21 -18.48 0.44
CA LEU A 410 9.34 -17.86 1.12
C LEU A 410 9.20 -16.33 1.16
N SER A 411 8.85 -15.71 0.02
CA SER A 411 8.66 -14.26 -0.03
C SER A 411 7.53 -13.78 0.89
N GLN A 412 6.42 -14.53 0.90
CA GLN A 412 5.26 -14.21 1.74
C GLN A 412 5.56 -14.43 3.23
N SER A 413 6.28 -15.51 3.56
CA SER A 413 6.72 -15.82 4.92
C SER A 413 7.53 -14.69 5.54
N ILE A 414 8.49 -14.13 4.80
CA ILE A 414 9.28 -13.00 5.29
C ILE A 414 8.39 -11.77 5.47
N ALA A 415 7.54 -11.42 4.50
CA ALA A 415 6.63 -10.28 4.62
C ALA A 415 5.67 -10.40 5.83
N LEU A 416 5.18 -11.61 6.12
CA LEU A 416 4.39 -11.91 7.32
C LEU A 416 5.19 -11.82 8.62
N CYS A 417 6.51 -11.91 8.58
CA CYS A 417 7.34 -11.86 9.77
C CYS A 417 7.98 -10.50 9.99
N MET A 418 7.89 -9.55 9.05
CA MET A 418 8.43 -8.20 9.20
C MET A 418 7.72 -7.43 10.32
N PRO A 419 8.40 -6.51 11.04
CA PRO A 419 7.75 -5.58 11.95
C PRO A 419 6.76 -4.70 11.17
N GLY A 420 5.53 -4.60 11.65
CA GLY A 420 4.42 -3.94 10.96
C GLY A 420 3.24 -4.86 10.60
N VAL A 421 2.30 -4.30 9.84
CA VAL A 421 1.05 -4.96 9.42
C VAL A 421 1.23 -5.53 8.01
N PRO A 422 0.92 -6.82 7.78
CA PRO A 422 0.99 -7.40 6.45
C PRO A 422 -0.19 -6.97 5.57
N GLY A 423 0.14 -6.48 4.38
CA GLY A 423 -0.76 -6.19 3.27
C GLY A 423 -0.68 -7.26 2.20
N ILE A 424 -1.75 -8.03 2.04
CA ILE A 424 -1.83 -9.19 1.15
C ILE A 424 -2.59 -8.82 -0.10
N TYR A 425 -1.92 -8.79 -1.25
CA TYR A 425 -2.61 -8.59 -2.51
C TYR A 425 -3.34 -9.87 -2.94
N ILE A 426 -4.59 -9.73 -3.40
CA ILE A 426 -5.45 -10.87 -3.74
C ILE A 426 -4.78 -11.86 -4.71
N HIS A 427 -4.04 -11.35 -5.70
CA HIS A 427 -3.33 -12.20 -6.66
C HIS A 427 -2.14 -12.95 -6.06
N SER A 428 -1.51 -12.39 -5.03
CA SER A 428 -0.48 -13.08 -4.24
C SER A 428 -1.10 -14.15 -3.33
N LEU A 429 -2.28 -13.88 -2.76
CA LEU A 429 -3.01 -14.83 -1.93
C LEU A 429 -3.47 -16.06 -2.71
N VAL A 430 -4.06 -15.86 -3.88
CA VAL A 430 -4.62 -16.95 -4.70
C VAL A 430 -3.65 -17.53 -5.72
N GLY A 431 -2.37 -17.12 -5.70
CA GLY A 431 -1.34 -17.63 -6.61
C GLY A 431 -1.63 -17.39 -8.10
N SER A 432 -2.12 -16.19 -8.45
CA SER A 432 -2.30 -15.76 -9.85
C SER A 432 -0.98 -15.64 -10.59
N LYS A 433 -1.05 -15.62 -11.92
CA LYS A 433 0.07 -15.44 -12.85
C LYS A 433 -0.10 -14.13 -13.62
N ASN A 434 0.83 -13.84 -14.54
CA ASN A 434 0.71 -12.76 -15.50
C ASN A 434 -0.55 -12.91 -16.36
N ASP A 435 -1.39 -11.89 -16.36
CA ASP A 435 -2.57 -11.75 -17.22
C ASP A 435 -2.19 -11.04 -18.53
N LEU A 436 -1.53 -11.78 -19.43
CA LEU A 436 -1.12 -11.25 -20.72
C LEU A 436 -2.31 -10.86 -21.60
N ASP A 437 -3.44 -11.57 -21.46
CA ASP A 437 -4.68 -11.26 -22.17
C ASP A 437 -5.24 -9.91 -21.70
N GLY A 438 -5.28 -9.67 -20.39
CA GLY A 438 -5.66 -8.38 -19.81
C GLY A 438 -4.80 -7.21 -20.32
N VAL A 439 -3.49 -7.42 -20.46
CA VAL A 439 -2.60 -6.41 -21.05
C VAL A 439 -2.89 -6.16 -22.53
N MET A 440 -3.15 -7.23 -23.32
CA MET A 440 -3.50 -7.09 -24.73
C MET A 440 -4.84 -6.37 -24.92
N LEU A 441 -5.83 -6.65 -24.07
CA LEU A 441 -7.17 -6.06 -24.12
C LEU A 441 -7.17 -4.57 -23.77
N THR A 442 -6.41 -4.18 -22.75
CA THR A 442 -6.41 -2.80 -22.23
C THR A 442 -5.35 -1.91 -22.87
N GLY A 443 -4.26 -2.49 -23.36
CA GLY A 443 -3.06 -1.76 -23.76
C GLY A 443 -2.26 -1.19 -22.58
N VAL A 444 -2.64 -1.48 -21.33
CA VAL A 444 -2.02 -0.96 -20.10
C VAL A 444 -1.15 -2.03 -19.46
N ASN A 445 0.13 -1.73 -19.22
CA ASN A 445 1.08 -2.70 -18.67
C ASN A 445 0.66 -3.23 -17.29
N ARG A 446 0.10 -2.37 -16.43
CA ARG A 446 -0.34 -2.74 -15.07
C ARG A 446 -1.51 -3.72 -15.05
N SER A 447 -2.22 -3.94 -16.16
CA SER A 447 -3.26 -4.98 -16.21
C SER A 447 -2.69 -6.38 -16.04
N ILE A 448 -1.38 -6.58 -16.22
CA ILE A 448 -0.71 -7.88 -16.11
C ILE A 448 -0.86 -8.55 -14.73
N ASN A 449 -1.04 -7.76 -13.67
CA ASN A 449 -1.23 -8.25 -12.31
C ASN A 449 -2.63 -7.93 -11.78
N ARG A 450 -3.62 -7.71 -12.64
CA ARG A 450 -5.01 -7.32 -12.28
C ARG A 450 -6.08 -8.27 -12.87
N GLU A 451 -5.73 -9.55 -13.02
CA GLU A 451 -6.61 -10.61 -13.57
C GLU A 451 -8.02 -10.53 -12.97
N LYS A 452 -9.07 -10.50 -13.80
CA LYS A 452 -10.44 -10.60 -13.32
C LYS A 452 -10.81 -12.09 -13.18
N LEU A 453 -10.81 -12.59 -11.96
CA LEU A 453 -10.99 -14.01 -11.66
C LEU A 453 -12.46 -14.42 -11.76
N ASP A 454 -12.75 -15.48 -12.51
CA ASP A 454 -14.08 -16.10 -12.47
C ASP A 454 -14.28 -16.86 -11.16
N TRP A 455 -15.37 -16.57 -10.44
CA TRP A 455 -15.67 -17.11 -9.12
C TRP A 455 -15.75 -18.63 -9.09
N GLU A 456 -16.48 -19.26 -10.03
CA GLU A 456 -16.70 -20.71 -10.00
C GLU A 456 -15.41 -21.45 -10.37
N LYS A 457 -14.66 -20.95 -11.36
CA LYS A 457 -13.34 -21.46 -11.72
C LYS A 457 -12.35 -21.31 -10.56
N LEU A 458 -12.24 -20.12 -9.98
CA LEU A 458 -11.33 -19.86 -8.85
C LEU A 458 -11.66 -20.79 -7.68
N LYS A 459 -12.94 -20.90 -7.32
CA LYS A 459 -13.40 -21.80 -6.24
C LYS A 459 -12.99 -23.25 -6.51
N ASN A 460 -13.14 -23.74 -7.73
CA ASN A 460 -12.70 -25.10 -8.09
C ASN A 460 -11.18 -25.27 -7.99
N GLU A 461 -10.41 -24.29 -8.47
CA GLU A 461 -8.95 -24.29 -8.43
C GLU A 461 -8.39 -24.22 -6.99
N LEU A 462 -9.05 -23.45 -6.11
CA LEU A 462 -8.73 -23.35 -4.68
C LEU A 462 -9.18 -24.57 -3.87
N ASN A 463 -9.96 -25.49 -4.45
CA ASN A 463 -10.36 -26.74 -3.81
C ASN A 463 -9.68 -27.98 -4.44
N ASN A 464 -8.73 -27.80 -5.36
CA ASN A 464 -8.02 -28.88 -6.02
C ASN A 464 -6.58 -29.02 -5.47
N PRO A 465 -6.27 -30.07 -4.68
CA PRO A 465 -4.95 -30.25 -4.05
C PRO A 465 -3.73 -30.31 -4.98
N HIS A 466 -3.95 -30.57 -6.27
CA HIS A 466 -2.89 -30.64 -7.27
C HIS A 466 -2.72 -29.33 -8.07
N HIS A 467 -3.62 -28.37 -7.87
CA HIS A 467 -3.57 -27.09 -8.56
C HIS A 467 -2.60 -26.13 -7.88
N GLN A 468 -1.89 -25.32 -8.67
CA GLN A 468 -0.88 -24.39 -8.14
C GLN A 468 -1.51 -23.35 -7.19
N ARG A 469 -2.71 -22.86 -7.52
CA ARG A 469 -3.43 -21.90 -6.66
C ARG A 469 -3.75 -22.49 -5.29
N TYR A 470 -4.21 -23.75 -5.23
CA TYR A 470 -4.44 -24.45 -3.96
C TYR A 470 -3.16 -24.51 -3.12
N LEU A 471 -2.04 -24.91 -3.75
CA LEU A 471 -0.76 -25.06 -3.04
C LEU A 471 -0.26 -23.72 -2.47
N VAL A 472 -0.41 -22.62 -3.21
CA VAL A 472 -0.10 -21.28 -2.67
C VAL A 472 -1.10 -20.90 -1.58
N PHE A 473 -2.40 -20.97 -1.88
CA PHE A 473 -3.47 -20.46 -1.02
C PHE A 473 -3.53 -21.18 0.32
N GLU A 474 -3.55 -22.51 0.37
CA GLU A 474 -3.67 -23.25 1.63
C GLU A 474 -2.41 -23.13 2.51
N ASN A 475 -1.22 -23.15 1.92
CA ASN A 475 0.01 -22.92 2.69
C ASN A 475 0.07 -21.48 3.23
N TYR A 476 -0.31 -20.49 2.41
CA TYR A 476 -0.36 -19.10 2.85
C TYR A 476 -1.40 -18.89 3.95
N ARG A 477 -2.60 -19.45 3.77
CA ARG A 477 -3.67 -19.46 4.78
C ARG A 477 -3.22 -20.09 6.10
N HIS A 478 -2.44 -21.16 6.06
CA HIS A 478 -1.85 -21.77 7.26
C HIS A 478 -0.85 -20.82 7.93
N MET A 479 0.09 -20.23 7.18
CA MET A 479 1.04 -19.24 7.73
C MET A 479 0.33 -18.04 8.37
N LEU A 480 -0.76 -17.54 7.77
CA LEU A 480 -1.56 -16.46 8.33
C LEU A 480 -2.15 -16.85 9.69
N LYS A 481 -2.71 -18.05 9.83
CA LYS A 481 -3.23 -18.54 11.12
C LYS A 481 -2.13 -18.66 12.18
N VAL A 482 -0.97 -19.20 11.80
CA VAL A 482 0.19 -19.32 12.70
C VAL A 482 0.71 -17.95 13.14
N ARG A 483 0.73 -16.96 12.24
CA ARG A 483 1.13 -15.59 12.58
C ARG A 483 0.24 -15.04 13.70
N LYS A 484 -1.08 -15.20 13.56
CA LYS A 484 -2.06 -14.70 14.54
C LYS A 484 -1.93 -15.35 15.92
N SER A 485 -1.32 -16.54 16.02
CA SER A 485 -1.18 -17.25 17.29
C SER A 485 0.09 -16.90 18.07
N SER A 486 0.94 -15.99 17.58
CA SER A 486 2.18 -15.62 18.25
C SER A 486 2.29 -14.12 18.46
N ALA A 487 2.39 -13.71 19.74
CA ALA A 487 2.53 -12.31 20.12
C ALA A 487 3.87 -11.69 19.63
N CYS A 488 4.83 -12.51 19.23
CA CYS A 488 6.08 -12.06 18.61
C CYS A 488 5.84 -11.35 17.27
N PHE A 489 4.74 -11.65 16.58
CA PHE A 489 4.40 -11.04 15.30
C PHE A 489 3.55 -9.78 15.41
N ASN A 490 3.30 -9.29 16.63
CA ASN A 490 2.65 -8.01 16.84
C ASN A 490 3.36 -6.89 16.03
N PRO A 491 2.65 -5.98 15.34
CA PRO A 491 3.25 -4.96 14.46
C PRO A 491 4.36 -4.13 15.10
N PHE A 492 4.27 -3.89 16.41
CA PHE A 492 5.22 -3.08 17.18
C PHE A 492 6.25 -3.89 17.96
N ALA A 493 6.23 -5.22 17.80
CA ALA A 493 7.14 -6.10 18.53
C ALA A 493 8.61 -5.86 18.10
N PRO A 494 9.56 -5.86 19.05
CA PRO A 494 10.97 -5.77 18.74
C PRO A 494 11.45 -6.85 17.76
N PHE A 495 12.44 -6.51 16.96
CA PHE A 495 13.11 -7.45 16.06
C PHE A 495 14.62 -7.23 16.05
N LYS A 496 15.38 -8.24 15.60
CA LYS A 496 16.82 -8.16 15.40
C LYS A 496 17.26 -9.06 14.25
N ILE A 497 18.13 -8.55 13.38
CA ILE A 497 18.72 -9.31 12.27
C ILE A 497 20.07 -9.91 12.65
N TYR A 498 20.31 -11.14 12.18
CA TYR A 498 21.58 -11.85 12.30
C TYR A 498 22.14 -12.14 10.91
N GLU A 499 23.29 -11.56 10.59
CA GLU A 499 23.99 -11.79 9.33
C GLU A 499 24.89 -13.03 9.44
N LEU A 500 24.31 -14.21 9.22
CA LEU A 500 25.02 -15.49 9.33
C LEU A 500 25.60 -15.97 7.98
N SER A 501 24.95 -15.63 6.87
CA SER A 501 25.34 -15.99 5.51
C SER A 501 24.63 -15.09 4.49
N ASN A 502 25.24 -14.90 3.32
CA ASN A 502 24.62 -14.15 2.23
C ASN A 502 23.33 -14.82 1.71
N SER A 503 23.17 -16.13 1.90
CA SER A 503 21.98 -16.86 1.43
C SER A 503 20.99 -17.21 2.53
N LEU A 504 21.18 -16.70 3.76
CA LEU A 504 20.26 -16.94 4.87
C LEU A 504 19.74 -15.62 5.43
N PHE A 505 18.42 -15.46 5.36
CA PHE A 505 17.74 -14.45 6.16
C PHE A 505 17.49 -15.03 7.56
N CYS A 506 17.92 -14.32 8.59
CA CYS A 506 17.78 -14.73 9.99
C CYS A 506 17.33 -13.54 10.83
N MET A 507 16.10 -13.61 11.32
CA MET A 507 15.49 -12.56 12.14
C MET A 507 14.95 -13.14 13.44
N LEU A 508 15.25 -12.48 14.55
CA LEU A 508 14.58 -12.71 15.82
C LEU A 508 13.42 -11.71 15.96
N ARG A 509 12.26 -12.22 16.36
CA ARG A 509 11.12 -11.45 16.85
C ARG A 509 10.93 -11.77 18.32
N GLU A 510 10.67 -10.74 19.14
CA GLU A 510 10.38 -10.90 20.56
C GLU A 510 9.02 -10.28 20.88
N SER A 511 8.19 -10.99 21.65
CA SER A 511 6.96 -10.43 22.22
C SER A 511 7.25 -9.18 23.06
N ALA A 512 6.27 -8.29 23.21
CA ALA A 512 6.43 -7.03 23.95
C ALA A 512 6.87 -7.24 25.41
N ASP A 513 6.43 -8.32 26.06
CA ASP A 513 6.85 -8.70 27.42
C ASP A 513 8.13 -9.53 27.48
N ARG A 514 8.73 -9.82 26.30
CA ARG A 514 9.96 -10.58 26.07
C ARG A 514 9.93 -12.03 26.55
N LYS A 515 8.74 -12.61 26.76
CA LYS A 515 8.60 -14.01 27.19
C LYS A 515 8.64 -15.00 26.03
N GLU A 516 8.05 -14.62 24.91
CA GLU A 516 8.09 -15.40 23.67
C GLU A 516 9.15 -14.84 22.71
N LYS A 517 9.80 -15.76 22.00
CA LYS A 517 10.79 -15.47 20.98
C LYS A 517 10.60 -16.39 19.79
N VAL A 518 10.63 -15.81 18.59
CA VAL A 518 10.58 -16.56 17.33
C VAL A 518 11.78 -16.20 16.47
N LEU A 519 12.54 -17.20 16.08
CA LEU A 519 13.63 -17.09 15.12
C LEU A 519 13.14 -17.50 13.73
N VAL A 520 13.05 -16.54 12.83
CA VAL A 520 12.65 -16.70 11.43
C VAL A 520 13.88 -16.98 10.59
N LEU A 521 13.93 -18.14 9.97
CA LEU A 521 15.00 -18.56 9.05
C LEU A 521 14.43 -18.73 7.65
N ALA A 522 15.11 -18.22 6.63
CA ALA A 522 14.74 -18.46 5.23
C ALA A 522 15.97 -18.64 4.34
N ASN A 523 16.05 -19.79 3.65
CA ASN A 523 17.14 -20.14 2.75
C ASN A 523 16.90 -19.56 1.35
N PHE A 524 17.63 -18.52 0.97
CA PHE A 524 17.54 -17.92 -0.36
C PHE A 524 18.30 -18.73 -1.42
N ALA A 525 19.18 -19.66 -1.03
CA ALA A 525 19.93 -20.43 -2.01
C ALA A 525 19.02 -21.32 -2.87
N HIS A 526 19.40 -21.48 -4.14
CA HIS A 526 18.72 -22.39 -5.09
C HIS A 526 19.06 -23.87 -4.88
N SER A 527 19.66 -24.21 -3.74
CA SER A 527 20.04 -25.57 -3.34
C SER A 527 19.95 -25.72 -1.82
N ALA A 528 19.90 -26.96 -1.36
CA ALA A 528 19.97 -27.25 0.06
C ALA A 528 21.30 -26.75 0.64
N LYS A 529 21.24 -26.10 1.80
CA LYS A 529 22.41 -25.61 2.52
C LYS A 529 22.32 -25.94 4.00
N THR A 530 23.47 -26.22 4.59
CA THR A 530 23.60 -26.37 6.04
C THR A 530 24.06 -25.06 6.64
N TYR A 531 23.34 -24.60 7.66
CA TYR A 531 23.63 -23.38 8.40
C TYR A 531 23.98 -23.74 9.85
N GLU A 532 25.16 -23.30 10.28
CA GLU A 532 25.71 -23.57 11.61
C GLU A 532 25.70 -22.29 12.46
N ASN A 533 25.90 -22.44 13.77
CA ASN A 533 26.02 -21.34 14.73
C ASN A 533 24.76 -20.45 14.79
N LEU A 534 23.58 -21.09 14.86
CA LEU A 534 22.34 -20.36 15.11
C LEU A 534 22.45 -19.51 16.40
N PRO A 535 21.76 -18.36 16.47
CA PRO A 535 22.01 -17.37 17.53
C PRO A 535 21.65 -17.82 18.96
N PHE A 536 20.92 -18.93 19.09
CA PHE A 536 20.46 -19.47 20.36
C PHE A 536 20.91 -20.93 20.48
N GLN A 537 21.12 -21.39 21.70
CA GLN A 537 21.33 -22.82 21.96
C GLN A 537 20.09 -23.35 22.67
N GLY A 538 19.59 -24.49 22.22
CA GLY A 538 18.45 -25.13 22.86
C GLY A 538 17.51 -25.79 21.86
N ARG A 539 16.33 -26.10 22.35
CA ARG A 539 15.28 -26.74 21.58
C ARG A 539 14.43 -25.70 20.87
N TYR A 540 14.23 -25.93 19.58
CA TYR A 540 13.34 -25.16 18.74
C TYR A 540 12.10 -25.97 18.41
N SER A 541 10.97 -25.28 18.28
CA SER A 541 9.75 -25.81 17.66
C SER A 541 9.38 -24.93 16.48
N ASP A 542 9.30 -25.51 15.28
CA ASP A 542 8.77 -24.77 14.13
C ASP A 542 7.27 -24.56 14.29
N LEU A 543 6.84 -23.29 14.32
CA LEU A 543 5.45 -22.92 14.51
C LEU A 543 4.56 -23.36 13.33
N ILE A 544 5.14 -23.56 12.15
CA ILE A 544 4.38 -23.93 10.95
C ILE A 544 4.15 -25.44 10.91
N THR A 545 5.22 -26.24 10.98
CA THR A 545 5.16 -27.71 10.85
C THR A 545 4.95 -28.43 12.18
N GLN A 546 5.21 -27.77 13.30
CA GLN A 546 5.26 -28.35 14.66
C GLN A 546 6.40 -29.38 14.84
N GLU A 547 7.39 -29.38 13.94
CA GLU A 547 8.60 -30.18 14.09
C GLU A 547 9.56 -29.58 15.13
N PHE A 548 10.31 -30.43 15.81
CA PHE A 548 11.27 -30.04 16.84
C PHE A 548 12.71 -30.24 16.39
N PHE A 549 13.57 -29.29 16.76
CA PHE A 549 14.99 -29.33 16.47
C PHE A 549 15.77 -29.12 17.77
N ASP A 550 16.73 -29.99 18.06
CA ASP A 550 17.65 -29.86 19.21
C ASP A 550 19.08 -29.82 18.66
N THR A 551 19.39 -28.74 17.94
CA THR A 551 20.64 -28.58 17.21
C THR A 551 20.86 -27.11 16.87
N ASN A 552 22.13 -26.68 16.88
CA ASN A 552 22.55 -25.37 16.39
C ASN A 552 22.98 -25.41 14.91
N VAL A 553 22.72 -26.53 14.25
CA VAL A 553 23.03 -26.80 12.84
C VAL A 553 21.75 -27.29 12.17
N LEU A 554 21.28 -26.55 11.16
CA LEU A 554 20.09 -26.89 10.39
C LEU A 554 20.41 -26.99 8.92
N GLN A 555 19.98 -28.08 8.29
CA GLN A 555 19.93 -28.18 6.84
C GLN A 555 18.57 -27.65 6.37
N LEU A 556 18.60 -26.65 5.49
CA LEU A 556 17.42 -26.09 4.85
C LEU A 556 17.47 -26.42 3.36
N GLU A 557 16.39 -26.99 2.83
CA GLU A 557 16.20 -27.17 1.39
C GLU A 557 16.11 -25.81 0.66
N ALA A 558 16.23 -25.83 -0.66
CA ALA A 558 16.14 -24.62 -1.48
C ALA A 558 14.81 -23.90 -1.22
N HIS A 559 14.88 -22.61 -0.87
CA HIS A 559 13.71 -21.78 -0.54
C HIS A 559 12.88 -22.26 0.66
N GLN A 560 13.40 -23.16 1.49
CA GLN A 560 12.76 -23.52 2.76
C GLN A 560 12.88 -22.37 3.77
N PHE A 561 11.85 -22.23 4.60
CA PHE A 561 11.84 -21.31 5.72
C PHE A 561 11.23 -21.99 6.96
N LEU A 562 11.60 -21.52 8.15
CA LEU A 562 11.15 -22.02 9.44
C LEU A 562 10.84 -20.85 10.37
N TRP A 563 9.81 -20.97 11.20
CA TRP A 563 9.46 -20.02 12.26
C TRP A 563 9.68 -20.69 13.61
N LEU A 564 10.91 -20.61 14.12
CA LEU A 564 11.35 -21.39 15.26
C LEU A 564 11.03 -20.66 16.56
N SER A 565 10.01 -21.13 17.29
CA SER A 565 9.84 -20.76 18.69
C SER A 565 11.01 -21.31 19.50
N ILE A 566 11.57 -20.48 20.39
CA ILE A 566 12.70 -20.84 21.24
C ILE A 566 12.15 -21.27 22.60
N GLU A 567 12.31 -22.55 22.94
CA GLU A 567 11.99 -23.04 24.28
C GLU A 567 13.12 -22.64 25.24
N GLY A 568 12.77 -21.89 26.30
CA GLY A 568 13.70 -21.35 27.29
C GLY A 568 14.12 -22.32 28.39
#